data_AF-A0A2V5PES0-F1
#
_entry.id   AF-A0A2V5PES0-F1
#
_cell.length_a   1.000
_cell.length_b   1.000
_cell.length_c   1.000
_cell.angle_alpha   90.00
_cell.angle_beta   90.00
_cell.angle_gamma   90.00
#
_symmetry.space_group_name_H-M   'P 1'
#
loop_
_entity.id
_entity.type
_entity.pdbx_description
1 polymer ?
#
loop_
_entity_poly.entity_id
_entity_poly.type
_entity_poly.pdbx_seq_one_letter_code
_entity_poly.pdbx_strand_id
1 'polypeptide(L)'
;MVAAERSHFHPSSARVERLLARFHQVRNFSNALCAGLEPEDYVVQSMPDVSPTKWHLAHTTWFFETFILKKFISGYRPEIPDYAYLFNSYYNAAGDMHRRDLRGLISRPTVQETQRYRMSVDSHIDDLLSTADEKLLDEIEPILVLGIHHEQQHQELLITDIKHVFAQNPLYPVFRGRNAALQRPDGGARRPYQFVDFEETTIAIGHNGDGFAYDNEGPRHQALVPAFSFASRPVTNGEYIEFI
;
A
#
# COMPACT_ATOMS: atom_id res chain seq x y z
N MET A 1 -22.88 -14.64 47.61
CA MET A 1 -22.12 -13.52 47.00
C MET A 1 -21.00 -14.12 46.18
N VAL A 2 -21.23 -14.33 44.89
CA VAL A 2 -20.18 -14.75 43.95
C VAL A 2 -19.46 -13.49 43.51
N ALA A 3 -18.20 -13.36 43.88
CA ALA A 3 -17.36 -12.26 43.44
C ALA A 3 -17.15 -12.38 41.93
N ALA A 4 -17.59 -11.36 41.19
CA ALA A 4 -17.32 -11.25 39.76
C ALA A 4 -15.81 -11.08 39.57
N GLU A 5 -15.17 -12.02 38.87
CA GLU A 5 -13.83 -11.86 38.32
C GLU A 5 -13.84 -10.64 37.42
N ARG A 6 -13.12 -9.59 37.84
CA ARG A 6 -12.84 -8.45 36.98
C ARG A 6 -11.92 -8.95 35.88
N SER A 7 -12.45 -9.03 34.66
CA SER A 7 -11.66 -9.18 33.44
C SER A 7 -10.53 -8.15 33.47
N HIS A 8 -9.30 -8.62 33.61
CA HIS A 8 -8.11 -7.81 33.49
C HIS A 8 -7.95 -7.40 32.03
N PHE A 9 -8.57 -6.29 31.64
CA PHE A 9 -8.22 -5.58 30.41
C PHE A 9 -6.73 -5.22 30.50
N HIS A 10 -5.88 -6.00 29.83
CA HIS A 10 -4.49 -5.64 29.60
C HIS A 10 -4.46 -4.60 28.47
N PRO A 11 -3.89 -3.40 28.70
CA PRO A 11 -3.76 -2.37 27.67
C PRO A 11 -3.10 -2.90 26.37
N SER A 12 -2.18 -3.86 26.50
CA SER A 12 -1.53 -4.56 25.40
C SER A 12 -2.49 -5.30 24.49
N SER A 13 -3.52 -5.96 25.04
CA SER A 13 -4.51 -6.73 24.25
C SER A 13 -5.25 -5.82 23.27
N ALA A 14 -5.71 -4.66 23.74
CA ALA A 14 -6.42 -3.70 22.89
C ALA A 14 -5.50 -3.07 21.84
N ARG A 15 -4.20 -2.88 22.13
CA ARG A 15 -3.20 -2.38 21.18
C ARG A 15 -2.93 -3.39 20.07
N VAL A 16 -2.65 -4.64 20.44
CA VAL A 16 -2.45 -5.77 19.53
C VAL A 16 -3.65 -5.97 18.62
N GLU A 17 -4.87 -6.01 19.18
CA GLU A 17 -6.10 -6.15 18.41
C GLU A 17 -6.26 -5.05 17.35
N ARG A 18 -5.98 -3.78 17.69
CA ARG A 18 -6.04 -2.68 16.72
C ARG A 18 -5.00 -2.81 15.61
N LEU A 19 -3.76 -3.18 15.96
CA LEU A 19 -2.69 -3.36 14.98
C LEU A 19 -2.97 -4.50 14.02
N LEU A 20 -3.39 -5.66 14.54
CA LEU A 20 -3.77 -6.82 13.72
C LEU A 20 -4.99 -6.53 12.85
N ALA A 21 -6.02 -5.88 13.40
CA ALA A 21 -7.19 -5.49 12.62
C ALA A 21 -6.81 -4.59 11.45
N ARG A 22 -5.93 -3.60 11.68
CA ARG A 22 -5.46 -2.70 10.62
C ARG A 22 -4.57 -3.40 9.60
N PHE A 23 -3.64 -4.24 10.07
CA PHE A 23 -2.79 -5.07 9.22
C PHE A 23 -3.64 -5.93 8.29
N HIS A 24 -4.53 -6.76 8.82
CA HIS A 24 -5.41 -7.62 8.01
C HIS A 24 -6.34 -6.82 7.10
N GLN A 25 -6.88 -5.69 7.54
CA GLN A 25 -7.72 -4.84 6.68
C GLN A 25 -6.96 -4.45 5.40
N VAL A 26 -5.70 -4.01 5.54
CA VAL A 26 -4.88 -3.61 4.40
C VAL A 26 -4.43 -4.82 3.59
N ARG A 27 -3.97 -5.91 4.22
CA ARG A 27 -3.59 -7.15 3.51
C ARG A 27 -4.74 -7.74 2.69
N ASN A 28 -5.95 -7.75 3.25
CA ASN A 28 -7.15 -8.23 2.59
C ASN A 28 -7.60 -7.30 1.47
N PHE A 29 -7.38 -5.99 1.60
CA PHE A 29 -7.68 -5.06 0.51
C PHE A 29 -6.81 -5.32 -0.72
N SER A 30 -5.51 -5.61 -0.56
CA SER A 30 -4.65 -6.05 -1.67
C SER A 30 -5.20 -7.30 -2.38
N ASN A 31 -5.61 -8.32 -1.61
CA ASN A 31 -6.24 -9.52 -2.17
C ASN A 31 -7.55 -9.19 -2.90
N ALA A 32 -8.36 -8.31 -2.32
CA ALA A 32 -9.60 -7.85 -2.91
C ALA A 32 -9.36 -7.09 -4.22
N LEU A 33 -8.28 -6.31 -4.35
CA LEU A 33 -7.90 -5.64 -5.60
C LEU A 33 -7.57 -6.65 -6.71
N CYS A 34 -6.92 -7.76 -6.37
CA CYS A 34 -6.58 -8.79 -7.34
C CYS A 34 -7.71 -9.78 -7.67
N ALA A 35 -8.87 -9.67 -7.02
CA ALA A 35 -10.01 -10.56 -7.28
C ALA A 35 -10.50 -10.45 -8.74
N GLY A 36 -10.67 -11.60 -9.39
CA GLY A 36 -11.12 -11.72 -10.79
C GLY A 36 -10.01 -11.66 -11.83
N LEU A 37 -8.76 -11.48 -11.44
CA LEU A 37 -7.61 -11.63 -12.34
C LEU A 37 -7.30 -13.11 -12.61
N GLU A 38 -6.92 -13.43 -13.84
CA GLU A 38 -6.41 -14.75 -14.21
C GLU A 38 -4.89 -14.83 -13.97
N PRO A 39 -4.30 -16.03 -13.77
CA PRO A 39 -2.87 -16.16 -13.50
C PRO A 39 -1.94 -15.43 -14.50
N GLU A 40 -2.33 -15.35 -15.76
CA GLU A 40 -1.63 -14.65 -16.84
C GLU A 40 -1.55 -13.14 -16.59
N ASP A 41 -2.57 -12.54 -15.97
CA ASP A 41 -2.59 -11.11 -15.66
C ASP A 41 -1.58 -10.74 -14.57
N TYR A 42 -1.13 -11.71 -13.76
CA TYR A 42 -0.20 -11.46 -12.66
C TYR A 42 1.27 -11.40 -13.06
N VAL A 43 1.61 -11.82 -14.27
CA VAL A 43 3.01 -12.09 -14.66
C VAL A 43 3.58 -11.05 -15.61
N VAL A 44 2.73 -10.25 -16.27
CA VAL A 44 3.16 -9.34 -17.34
C VAL A 44 3.79 -8.06 -16.78
N GLN A 45 4.88 -7.64 -17.40
CA GLN A 45 5.46 -6.30 -17.27
C GLN A 45 5.35 -5.60 -18.62
N SER A 46 4.37 -4.69 -18.74
CA SER A 46 4.04 -4.03 -20.02
C SER A 46 4.99 -2.87 -20.38
N MET A 47 5.73 -2.34 -19.40
CA MET A 47 6.81 -1.36 -19.56
C MET A 47 7.72 -1.41 -18.31
N PRO A 48 8.95 -0.86 -18.34
CA PRO A 48 9.87 -0.93 -17.20
C PRO A 48 9.31 -0.35 -15.88
N ASP A 49 8.38 0.61 -15.95
CA ASP A 49 7.79 1.18 -14.74
C ASP A 49 6.70 0.34 -14.10
N VAL A 50 6.04 -0.50 -14.90
CA VAL A 50 5.03 -1.44 -14.43
C VAL A 50 5.73 -2.64 -13.78
N SER A 51 5.24 -3.09 -12.62
CA SER A 51 5.65 -4.36 -12.04
C SER A 51 4.51 -5.39 -12.15
N PRO A 52 4.82 -6.69 -12.34
CA PRO A 52 3.79 -7.72 -12.36
C PRO A 52 2.99 -7.74 -11.05
N THR A 53 1.67 -7.98 -11.12
CA THR A 53 0.78 -8.03 -9.94
C THR A 53 1.32 -8.97 -8.86
N LYS A 54 1.86 -10.15 -9.22
CA LYS A 54 2.45 -11.07 -8.23
C LYS A 54 3.71 -10.50 -7.58
N TRP A 55 4.47 -9.67 -8.29
CA TRP A 55 5.65 -9.01 -7.73
C TRP A 55 5.24 -8.01 -6.65
N HIS A 56 4.20 -7.20 -6.86
CA HIS A 56 3.68 -6.31 -5.81
C HIS A 56 3.22 -7.06 -4.55
N LEU A 57 2.49 -8.16 -4.76
CA LEU A 57 1.98 -9.01 -3.69
C LEU A 57 3.09 -9.66 -2.86
N ALA A 58 4.15 -10.14 -3.53
CA ALA A 58 5.32 -10.69 -2.87
C ALA A 58 6.19 -9.60 -2.24
N HIS A 59 6.37 -8.46 -2.89
CA HIS A 59 7.20 -7.34 -2.42
C HIS A 59 6.68 -6.73 -1.12
N THR A 60 5.38 -6.46 -1.05
CA THR A 60 4.76 -5.97 0.20
C THR A 60 4.90 -6.98 1.34
N THR A 61 4.89 -8.28 1.03
CA THR A 61 5.11 -9.36 2.00
C THR A 61 6.57 -9.44 2.45
N TRP A 62 7.50 -9.30 1.50
CA TRP A 62 8.93 -9.22 1.75
C TRP A 62 9.30 -8.09 2.71
N PHE A 63 8.59 -6.97 2.67
CA PHE A 63 8.79 -5.87 3.62
C PHE A 63 8.60 -6.36 5.07
N PHE A 64 7.47 -7.00 5.36
CA PHE A 64 7.17 -7.51 6.71
C PHE A 64 8.12 -8.63 7.13
N GLU A 65 8.44 -9.57 6.22
CA GLU A 65 9.41 -10.62 6.51
C GLU A 65 10.80 -10.04 6.84
N THR A 66 11.25 -9.06 6.07
CA THR A 66 12.62 -8.53 6.17
C THR A 66 12.80 -7.58 7.34
N PHE A 67 11.88 -6.63 7.51
CA PHE A 67 12.04 -5.57 8.51
C PHE A 67 11.40 -5.90 9.86
N ILE A 68 10.52 -6.90 9.91
CA ILE A 68 9.89 -7.35 11.16
C ILE A 68 10.34 -8.77 11.51
N LEU A 69 9.94 -9.79 10.76
CA LEU A 69 10.12 -11.19 11.19
C LEU A 69 11.59 -11.56 11.40
N LYS A 70 12.47 -11.27 10.42
CA LYS A 70 13.92 -11.53 10.54
C LYS A 70 14.58 -10.80 11.69
N LYS A 71 14.02 -9.66 12.11
CA LYS A 71 14.59 -8.81 13.16
C LYS A 71 14.12 -9.21 14.56
N PHE A 72 12.84 -9.55 14.70
CA PHE A 72 12.21 -9.71 16.02
C PHE A 72 11.90 -11.15 16.40
N ILE A 73 11.92 -12.11 15.47
CA ILE A 73 11.79 -13.53 15.78
C ILE A 73 13.18 -14.16 15.85
N SER A 74 13.60 -14.52 17.06
CA SER A 74 14.90 -15.18 17.29
C SER A 74 14.98 -16.51 16.52
N GLY A 75 15.99 -16.65 15.66
CA GLY A 75 16.20 -17.86 14.86
C GLY A 75 15.25 -18.01 13.67
N TYR A 76 14.50 -16.96 13.30
CA TYR A 76 13.64 -16.96 12.11
C TYR A 76 14.43 -17.37 10.87
N ARG A 77 13.84 -18.28 10.08
CA ARG A 77 14.39 -18.72 8.80
C ARG A 77 13.34 -18.50 7.72
N PRO A 78 13.65 -17.69 6.68
CA PRO A 78 12.74 -17.57 5.55
C PRO A 78 12.59 -18.94 4.88
N GLU A 79 11.36 -19.30 4.52
CA GLU A 79 11.07 -20.56 3.85
C GLU A 79 11.82 -20.67 2.51
N ILE A 80 11.91 -19.54 1.80
CA ILE A 80 12.63 -19.43 0.53
C ILE A 80 13.58 -18.21 0.61
N PRO A 81 14.85 -18.41 1.00
CA PRO A 81 15.81 -17.31 1.17
C PRO A 81 15.96 -16.40 -0.05
N ASP A 82 15.87 -16.96 -1.26
CA ASP A 82 16.05 -16.24 -2.54
C ASP A 82 14.97 -15.16 -2.79
N TYR A 83 13.84 -15.23 -2.09
CA TYR A 83 12.79 -14.20 -2.19
C TYR A 83 13.29 -12.82 -1.76
N ALA A 84 14.30 -12.75 -0.89
CA ALA A 84 14.93 -11.50 -0.51
C ALA A 84 15.55 -10.78 -1.73
N TYR A 85 16.18 -11.51 -2.64
CA TYR A 85 16.77 -10.96 -3.86
C TYR A 85 15.68 -10.58 -4.89
N LEU A 86 14.67 -11.44 -5.08
CA LEU A 86 13.63 -11.23 -6.09
C LEU A 86 12.70 -10.06 -5.76
N PHE A 87 12.44 -9.84 -4.47
CA PHE A 87 11.41 -8.93 -4.00
C PHE A 87 11.95 -7.72 -3.24
N ASN A 88 13.26 -7.52 -3.15
CA ASN A 88 13.82 -6.22 -2.80
C ASN A 88 13.55 -5.22 -3.94
N SER A 89 13.02 -4.04 -3.60
CA SER A 89 12.68 -3.00 -4.58
C SER A 89 13.85 -2.10 -4.96
N TYR A 90 14.59 -1.62 -3.95
CA TYR A 90 15.70 -0.66 -4.06
C TYR A 90 16.50 -0.47 -2.76
N TYR A 91 16.27 -1.30 -1.73
CA TYR A 91 16.97 -1.17 -0.45
C TYR A 91 18.36 -1.79 -0.54
N ASN A 92 19.35 -1.00 -0.99
CA ASN A 92 20.74 -1.45 -1.12
C ASN A 92 21.31 -2.01 0.19
N ALA A 93 20.90 -1.43 1.33
CA ALA A 93 21.31 -1.92 2.65
C ALA A 93 20.72 -3.30 3.00
N ALA A 94 19.63 -3.72 2.34
CA ALA A 94 19.02 -5.03 2.53
C ALA A 94 19.64 -6.13 1.64
N GLY A 95 20.52 -5.76 0.69
CA GLY A 95 21.24 -6.67 -0.20
C GLY A 95 20.98 -6.40 -1.69
N ASP A 96 21.56 -7.25 -2.53
CA ASP A 96 21.37 -7.21 -3.98
C ASP A 96 19.90 -7.44 -4.36
N MET A 97 19.51 -6.98 -5.55
CA MET A 97 18.14 -7.09 -6.05
C MET A 97 18.08 -7.52 -7.50
N HIS A 98 17.01 -8.24 -7.85
CA HIS A 98 16.70 -8.53 -9.24
C HIS A 98 16.39 -7.24 -10.01
N ARG A 99 16.81 -7.20 -11.27
CA ARG A 99 16.62 -6.05 -12.15
C ARG A 99 15.14 -5.70 -12.33
N ARG A 100 14.80 -4.43 -12.05
CA ARG A 100 13.43 -3.90 -12.14
C ARG A 100 12.80 -4.11 -13.53
N ASP A 101 13.56 -3.87 -14.59
CA ASP A 101 13.10 -3.96 -15.98
C ASP A 101 12.91 -5.40 -16.47
N LEU A 102 13.31 -6.40 -15.68
CA LEU A 102 13.21 -7.82 -16.00
C LEU A 102 12.29 -8.58 -15.03
N ARG A 103 11.47 -7.89 -14.24
CA ARG A 103 10.53 -8.52 -13.29
C ARG A 103 9.49 -9.39 -14.00
N GLY A 104 9.05 -8.99 -15.19
CA GLY A 104 8.08 -9.75 -16.01
C GLY A 104 8.64 -11.04 -16.63
N LEU A 105 9.96 -11.25 -16.61
CA LEU A 105 10.58 -12.49 -17.11
C LEU A 105 10.57 -13.62 -16.07
N ILE A 106 10.14 -13.31 -14.84
CA ILE A 106 10.24 -14.21 -13.69
C ILE A 106 8.95 -15.02 -13.57
N SER A 107 8.92 -16.20 -14.19
CA SER A 107 7.76 -17.12 -14.15
C SER A 107 7.56 -17.79 -12.79
N ARG A 108 8.63 -17.87 -11.96
CA ARG A 108 8.60 -18.41 -10.60
C ARG A 108 9.08 -17.38 -9.57
N PRO A 109 8.39 -17.21 -8.43
CA PRO A 109 7.26 -18.01 -7.99
C PRO A 109 5.98 -17.77 -8.80
N THR A 110 5.16 -18.82 -8.83
CA THR A 110 3.81 -18.80 -9.37
C THR A 110 2.90 -17.88 -8.53
N VAL A 111 1.73 -17.56 -9.07
CA VAL A 111 0.71 -16.80 -8.32
C VAL A 111 0.32 -17.53 -7.03
N GLN A 112 0.15 -18.86 -7.09
CA GLN A 112 -0.22 -19.65 -5.92
C GLN A 112 0.89 -19.67 -4.86
N GLU A 113 2.16 -19.81 -5.26
CA GLU A 113 3.31 -19.72 -4.34
C GLU A 113 3.43 -18.33 -3.71
N THR A 114 3.17 -17.28 -4.49
CA THR A 114 3.11 -15.90 -3.99
C THR A 114 2.02 -15.72 -2.92
N GLN A 115 0.83 -16.30 -3.13
CA GLN A 115 -0.24 -16.26 -2.14
C GLN A 115 0.09 -17.09 -0.89
N ARG A 116 0.75 -18.25 -1.04
CA ARG A 116 1.26 -19.03 0.11
C ARG A 116 2.27 -18.23 0.93
N TYR A 117 3.18 -17.53 0.27
CA TYR A 117 4.14 -16.66 0.93
C TYR A 117 3.45 -15.54 1.73
N ARG A 118 2.42 -14.90 1.15
CA ARG A 118 1.58 -13.93 1.87
C ARG A 118 0.98 -14.53 3.14
N MET A 119 0.27 -15.64 3.02
CA MET A 119 -0.39 -16.29 4.16
C MET A 119 0.61 -16.73 5.23
N SER A 120 1.79 -17.23 4.83
CA SER A 120 2.84 -17.64 5.75
C SER A 120 3.35 -16.46 6.57
N VAL A 121 3.72 -15.36 5.92
CA VAL A 121 4.21 -14.16 6.62
C VAL A 121 3.11 -13.50 7.47
N ASP A 122 1.87 -13.45 6.98
CA ASP A 122 0.73 -12.93 7.74
C ASP A 122 0.55 -13.74 9.04
N SER A 123 0.57 -15.07 8.99
CA SER A 123 0.48 -15.92 10.19
C SER A 123 1.62 -15.68 11.19
N HIS A 124 2.85 -15.46 10.72
CA HIS A 124 3.97 -15.17 11.61
C HIS A 124 3.86 -13.79 12.26
N ILE A 125 3.27 -12.80 11.57
CA ILE A 125 2.97 -11.49 12.14
C ILE A 125 1.89 -11.62 13.21
N ASP A 126 0.86 -12.43 12.97
CA ASP A 126 -0.21 -12.71 13.94
C ASP A 126 0.35 -13.32 15.22
N ASP A 127 1.19 -14.36 15.09
CA ASP A 127 1.83 -15.04 16.22
C ASP A 127 2.77 -14.11 17.00
N LEU A 128 3.58 -13.32 16.27
CA LEU A 128 4.52 -12.37 16.86
C LEU A 128 3.79 -11.30 17.69
N LEU A 129 2.75 -10.68 17.13
CA LEU A 129 2.01 -9.62 17.82
C LEU A 129 1.15 -10.16 18.97
N SER A 130 0.58 -11.37 18.83
CA SER A 130 -0.23 -11.99 19.88
C SER A 130 0.56 -12.35 21.13
N THR A 131 1.88 -12.52 21.01
CA THR A 131 2.78 -12.89 22.11
C THR A 131 3.70 -11.76 22.56
N ALA A 132 3.65 -10.59 21.90
CA ALA A 132 4.53 -9.47 22.19
C ALA A 132 4.18 -8.77 23.51
N ASP A 133 5.20 -8.43 24.29
CA ASP A 133 5.07 -7.52 25.42
C ASP A 133 5.10 -6.04 24.96
N GLU A 134 4.79 -5.10 25.85
CA GLU A 134 4.73 -3.67 25.49
C GLU A 134 6.05 -3.14 24.94
N LYS A 135 7.18 -3.63 25.45
CA LYS A 135 8.51 -3.19 24.99
C LYS A 135 8.73 -3.63 23.55
N LEU A 136 8.39 -4.86 23.22
CA LEU A 136 8.49 -5.36 21.85
C LEU A 136 7.50 -4.65 20.93
N LEU A 137 6.28 -4.36 21.41
CA LEU A 137 5.28 -3.59 20.65
C LEU A 137 5.77 -2.17 20.32
N ASP A 138 6.45 -1.50 21.24
CA ASP A 138 7.05 -0.17 20.98
C ASP A 138 8.10 -0.20 19.86
N GLU A 139 8.82 -1.31 19.70
CA GLU A 139 9.80 -1.47 18.62
C GLU A 139 9.17 -1.90 17.28
N ILE A 140 8.13 -2.75 17.31
CA ILE A 140 7.48 -3.30 16.11
C ILE A 140 6.50 -2.31 15.49
N GLU A 141 5.68 -1.64 16.30
CA GLU A 141 4.54 -0.85 15.80
C GLU A 141 4.94 0.20 14.76
N PRO A 142 6.00 1.01 14.94
CA PRO A 142 6.39 2.00 13.93
C PRO A 142 6.74 1.36 12.57
N ILE A 143 7.39 0.19 12.58
CA ILE A 143 7.79 -0.54 11.37
C ILE A 143 6.58 -1.21 10.72
N LEU A 144 5.68 -1.77 11.53
CA LEU A 144 4.42 -2.35 11.05
C LEU A 144 3.54 -1.29 10.39
N VAL A 145 3.37 -0.14 11.03
CA VAL A 145 2.61 0.99 10.49
C VAL A 145 3.23 1.48 9.18
N LEU A 146 4.56 1.64 9.13
CA LEU A 146 5.25 1.96 7.88
C LEU A 146 5.00 0.91 6.78
N GLY A 147 5.09 -0.38 7.12
CA GLY A 147 4.81 -1.48 6.18
C GLY A 147 3.37 -1.49 5.68
N ILE A 148 2.41 -1.15 6.54
CA ILE A 148 0.99 -0.99 6.18
C ILE A 148 0.83 0.16 5.18
N HIS A 149 1.41 1.32 5.44
CA HIS A 149 1.36 2.46 4.51
C HIS A 149 2.10 2.18 3.19
N HIS A 150 3.23 1.48 3.25
CA HIS A 150 3.95 0.98 2.07
C HIS A 150 3.09 0.04 1.22
N GLU A 151 2.35 -0.89 1.83
CA GLU A 151 1.39 -1.72 1.08
C GLU A 151 0.26 -0.89 0.46
N GLN A 152 -0.20 0.17 1.13
CA GLN A 152 -1.20 1.08 0.54
C GLN A 152 -0.66 1.83 -0.69
N GLN A 153 0.62 2.23 -0.73
CA GLN A 153 1.25 2.74 -1.95
C GLN A 153 1.23 1.69 -3.05
N HIS A 154 1.56 0.44 -2.71
CA HIS A 154 1.52 -0.67 -3.66
C HIS A 154 0.11 -1.06 -4.10
N GLN A 155 -0.93 -0.76 -3.32
CA GLN A 155 -2.33 -0.95 -3.72
C GLN A 155 -2.75 0.04 -4.81
N GLU A 156 -2.27 1.29 -4.73
CA GLU A 156 -2.47 2.24 -5.82
C GLU A 156 -1.72 1.79 -7.09
N LEU A 157 -0.44 1.41 -6.94
CA LEU A 157 0.37 0.90 -8.05
C LEU A 157 -0.22 -0.36 -8.68
N LEU A 158 -0.75 -1.29 -7.89
CA LEU A 158 -1.45 -2.47 -8.39
C LEU A 158 -2.54 -2.08 -9.40
N ILE A 159 -3.34 -1.06 -9.09
CA ILE A 159 -4.43 -0.63 -9.96
C ILE A 159 -3.93 0.07 -11.22
N THR A 160 -2.91 0.94 -11.12
CA THR A 160 -2.33 1.58 -12.31
C THR A 160 -1.66 0.56 -13.23
N ASP A 161 -0.98 -0.43 -12.65
CA ASP A 161 -0.19 -1.42 -13.36
C ASP A 161 -1.11 -2.45 -14.04
N ILE A 162 -2.12 -2.96 -13.33
CA ILE A 162 -3.19 -3.79 -13.90
C ILE A 162 -3.86 -3.05 -15.06
N LYS A 163 -4.22 -1.77 -14.87
CA LYS A 163 -4.84 -0.96 -15.93
C LYS A 163 -3.93 -0.87 -17.16
N HIS A 164 -2.64 -0.64 -16.98
CA HIS A 164 -1.70 -0.56 -18.10
C HIS A 164 -1.54 -1.90 -18.81
N VAL A 165 -1.44 -3.02 -18.08
CA VAL A 165 -1.42 -4.38 -18.64
C VAL A 165 -2.67 -4.66 -19.47
N PHE A 166 -3.86 -4.39 -18.93
CA PHE A 166 -5.13 -4.62 -19.63
C PHE A 166 -5.26 -3.74 -20.87
N ALA A 167 -4.76 -2.50 -20.82
CA ALA A 167 -4.78 -1.57 -21.96
C ALA A 167 -3.90 -2.03 -23.13
N GLN A 168 -2.90 -2.90 -22.90
CA GLN A 168 -2.08 -3.45 -24.00
C GLN A 168 -2.78 -4.57 -24.77
N ASN A 169 -3.82 -5.18 -24.21
CA ASN A 169 -4.45 -6.35 -24.81
C ASN A 169 -5.49 -5.94 -25.87
N PRO A 170 -5.35 -6.36 -27.15
CA PRO A 170 -6.25 -5.95 -28.23
C PRO A 170 -7.67 -6.53 -28.12
N LEU A 171 -7.91 -7.43 -27.16
CA LEU A 171 -9.23 -7.94 -26.84
C LEU A 171 -9.99 -7.05 -25.82
N TYR A 172 -9.37 -5.96 -25.35
CA TYR A 172 -9.96 -4.99 -24.42
C TYR A 172 -10.62 -5.64 -23.19
N PRO A 173 -9.87 -6.45 -22.41
CA PRO A 173 -10.41 -7.11 -21.23
C PRO A 173 -10.92 -6.09 -20.22
N VAL A 174 -11.99 -6.46 -19.51
CA VAL A 174 -12.61 -5.61 -18.50
C VAL A 174 -12.13 -6.09 -17.13
N PHE A 175 -11.29 -5.28 -16.46
CA PHE A 175 -10.80 -5.62 -15.11
C PHE A 175 -11.94 -5.75 -14.10
N ARG A 176 -12.87 -4.78 -14.08
CA ARG A 176 -14.07 -4.83 -13.23
C ARG A 176 -15.26 -4.23 -13.96
N GLY A 177 -16.39 -4.94 -13.88
CA GLY A 177 -17.66 -4.41 -14.36
C GLY A 177 -18.05 -3.12 -13.62
N ARG A 178 -18.70 -2.19 -14.33
CA ARG A 178 -19.26 -0.98 -13.70
C ARG A 178 -20.33 -1.38 -12.69
N ASN A 179 -20.18 -0.94 -11.44
CA ASN A 179 -21.26 -1.04 -10.46
C ASN A 179 -22.31 0.03 -10.75
N ALA A 180 -23.52 -0.38 -11.13
CA ALA A 180 -24.63 0.52 -11.43
C ALA A 180 -25.01 1.41 -10.23
N ALA A 181 -24.80 0.95 -8.99
CA ALA A 181 -25.09 1.70 -7.77
C ALA A 181 -24.09 2.82 -7.47
N LEU A 182 -22.90 2.81 -8.11
CA LEU A 182 -21.87 3.85 -7.99
C LEU A 182 -21.91 4.86 -9.15
N GLN A 183 -22.92 4.77 -10.03
CA GLN A 183 -23.11 5.79 -11.04
C GLN A 183 -23.37 7.12 -10.34
N ARG A 184 -22.46 8.08 -10.55
CA ARG A 184 -22.78 9.48 -10.28
C ARG A 184 -24.02 9.82 -11.09
N PRO A 185 -25.05 10.46 -10.50
CA PRO A 185 -26.23 10.84 -11.27
C PRO A 185 -25.78 11.65 -12.48
N ASP A 186 -26.12 11.16 -13.68
CA ASP A 186 -25.94 11.91 -14.91
C ASP A 186 -26.67 13.24 -14.77
N GLY A 187 -25.95 14.36 -14.93
CA GLY A 187 -26.58 15.69 -14.99
C GLY A 187 -26.58 16.53 -13.72
N GLY A 188 -25.72 16.25 -12.72
CA GLY A 188 -25.40 17.28 -11.73
C GLY A 188 -24.85 18.53 -12.43
N ALA A 189 -25.47 19.70 -12.23
CA ALA A 189 -25.03 20.95 -12.85
C ALA A 189 -23.51 21.12 -12.64
N ARG A 190 -22.76 21.28 -13.73
CA ARG A 190 -21.31 21.46 -13.67
C ARG A 190 -21.02 22.63 -12.73
N ARG A 191 -20.23 22.39 -11.67
CA ARG A 191 -19.73 23.51 -10.86
C ARG A 191 -18.99 24.46 -11.81
N PRO A 192 -19.27 25.76 -11.77
CA PRO A 192 -18.57 26.75 -12.59
C PRO A 192 -17.06 26.61 -12.41
N TYR A 193 -16.31 26.67 -13.51
CA TYR A 193 -14.86 26.78 -13.46
C TYR A 193 -14.52 28.19 -13.02
N GLN A 194 -14.09 28.35 -11.77
CA GLN A 194 -13.81 29.64 -11.17
C GLN A 194 -12.44 29.57 -10.52
N PHE A 195 -11.67 30.64 -10.64
CA PHE A 195 -10.46 30.81 -9.87
C PHE A 195 -10.82 31.39 -8.50
N VAL A 196 -10.30 30.78 -7.46
CA VAL A 196 -10.33 31.29 -6.09
C VAL A 196 -9.01 31.98 -5.85
N ASP A 197 -9.08 33.26 -5.49
CA ASP A 197 -7.90 34.08 -5.23
C ASP A 197 -7.43 33.91 -3.79
N PHE A 198 -6.12 33.86 -3.63
CA PHE A 198 -5.42 33.75 -2.35
C PHE A 198 -4.42 34.89 -2.27
N GLU A 199 -4.52 35.67 -1.20
CA GLU A 199 -3.56 36.73 -0.90
C GLU A 199 -2.20 36.15 -0.54
N GLU A 200 -1.15 36.96 -0.71
CA GLU A 200 0.18 36.62 -0.23
C GLU A 200 0.13 36.36 1.29
N THR A 201 0.77 35.29 1.72
CA THR A 201 0.77 34.90 3.13
C THR A 201 2.01 34.14 3.52
N THR A 202 2.38 34.24 4.79
CA THR A 202 3.35 33.33 5.41
C THR A 202 2.58 32.23 6.14
N ILE A 203 2.76 30.98 5.75
CA ILE A 203 2.04 29.83 6.30
C ILE A 203 3.00 28.70 6.67
N ALA A 204 2.63 27.94 7.71
CA ALA A 204 3.37 26.76 8.14
C ALA A 204 2.89 25.50 7.40
N ILE A 205 3.77 24.88 6.61
CA ILE A 205 3.53 23.64 5.84
C ILE A 205 4.36 22.47 6.36
N GLY A 206 3.91 21.25 6.13
CA GLY A 206 4.53 20.01 6.59
C GLY A 206 3.92 19.43 7.87
N HIS A 207 4.18 18.14 8.12
CA HIS A 207 3.63 17.38 9.24
C HIS A 207 4.25 17.78 10.59
N ASN A 208 3.42 17.86 11.63
CA ASN A 208 3.84 18.11 13.02
C ASN A 208 2.97 17.40 14.07
N GLY A 209 2.16 16.41 13.66
CA GLY A 209 1.30 15.65 14.56
C GLY A 209 1.91 14.33 15.02
N ASP A 210 1.22 13.65 15.91
CA ASP A 210 1.66 12.36 16.48
C ASP A 210 1.28 11.14 15.62
N GLY A 211 0.53 11.35 14.53
CA GLY A 211 0.16 10.31 13.57
C GLY A 211 1.28 9.99 12.57
N PHE A 212 1.09 8.91 11.80
CA PHE A 212 1.99 8.54 10.72
C PHE A 212 2.03 9.61 9.63
N ALA A 213 3.24 9.92 9.17
CA ALA A 213 3.55 10.62 7.93
C ALA A 213 4.85 10.03 7.37
N TYR A 214 5.04 10.12 6.05
CA TYR A 214 6.35 9.85 5.48
C TYR A 214 7.35 10.93 5.92
N ASP A 215 8.63 10.56 5.98
CA ASP A 215 9.72 11.43 6.38
C ASP A 215 9.82 12.70 5.52
N ASN A 216 9.51 12.57 4.22
CA ASN A 216 9.48 13.67 3.26
C ASN A 216 8.37 14.71 3.49
N GLU A 217 7.42 14.45 4.39
CA GLU A 217 6.34 15.39 4.73
C GLU A 217 6.76 16.40 5.80
N GLY A 218 7.95 16.25 6.38
CA GLY A 218 8.47 17.11 7.43
C GLY A 218 9.89 17.63 7.19
N PRO A 219 10.45 18.40 8.15
CA PRO A 219 9.75 18.97 9.29
C PRO A 219 8.82 20.12 8.88
N ARG A 220 7.83 20.42 9.72
CA ARG A 220 6.99 21.60 9.55
C ARG A 220 7.82 22.88 9.59
N HIS A 221 7.63 23.75 8.60
CA HIS A 221 8.38 25.01 8.47
C HIS A 221 7.51 26.12 7.87
N GLN A 222 7.96 27.37 8.03
CA GLN A 222 7.29 28.53 7.45
C GLN A 222 7.70 28.72 6.00
N ALA A 223 6.73 28.99 5.13
CA ALA A 223 6.94 29.35 3.74
C ALA A 223 6.20 30.65 3.42
N LEU A 224 6.85 31.55 2.69
CA LEU A 224 6.18 32.69 2.05
C LEU A 224 5.56 32.19 0.75
N VAL A 225 4.23 32.28 0.66
CA VAL A 225 3.46 31.94 -0.53
C VAL A 225 2.96 33.25 -1.14
N PRO A 226 3.45 33.65 -2.33
CA PRO A 226 2.96 34.83 -3.03
C PRO A 226 1.47 34.71 -3.34
N ALA A 227 0.81 35.84 -3.61
CA ALA A 227 -0.58 35.83 -4.06
C ALA A 227 -0.74 34.98 -5.33
N PHE A 228 -1.77 34.15 -5.37
CA PHE A 228 -2.05 33.24 -6.48
C PHE A 228 -3.54 32.95 -6.58
N SER A 229 -3.95 32.29 -7.66
CA SER A 229 -5.32 31.82 -7.81
C SER A 229 -5.32 30.32 -8.13
N PHE A 230 -6.30 29.60 -7.60
CA PHE A 230 -6.45 28.15 -7.81
C PHE A 230 -7.83 27.81 -8.37
N ALA A 231 -7.88 26.88 -9.32
CA ALA A 231 -9.15 26.48 -9.93
C ALA A 231 -10.05 25.71 -8.94
N SER A 232 -11.35 26.00 -8.97
CA SER A 232 -12.38 25.40 -8.10
C SER A 232 -12.64 23.91 -8.35
N ARG A 233 -12.11 23.36 -9.46
CA ARG A 233 -12.17 21.95 -9.82
C ARG A 233 -11.04 21.57 -10.78
N PRO A 234 -10.71 20.27 -10.92
CA PRO A 234 -9.82 19.79 -11.97
C PRO A 234 -10.38 20.07 -13.38
N VAL A 235 -9.49 20.08 -14.36
CA VAL A 235 -9.81 20.10 -15.79
C VAL A 235 -10.56 18.83 -16.16
N THR A 236 -11.61 18.97 -16.96
CA THR A 236 -12.42 17.85 -17.46
C THR A 236 -11.89 17.33 -18.79
N ASN A 237 -12.27 16.10 -19.16
CA ASN A 237 -11.94 15.56 -20.49
C ASN A 237 -12.46 16.45 -21.63
N GLY A 238 -13.63 17.09 -21.47
CA GLY A 238 -14.19 17.99 -22.50
C GLY A 238 -13.33 19.23 -22.72
N GLU A 239 -12.88 19.87 -21.63
CA GLU A 239 -11.97 21.02 -21.70
C GLU A 239 -10.59 20.64 -22.24
N TYR A 240 -10.12 19.44 -21.93
CA TYR A 240 -8.86 18.93 -22.50
C TYR A 240 -8.99 18.66 -24.00
N ILE A 241 -10.16 18.21 -24.48
CA ILE A 241 -10.43 18.05 -25.92
C ILE A 241 -10.45 19.42 -26.62
N GLU A 242 -11.00 20.47 -26.00
CA GLU A 242 -10.97 21.83 -26.56
C GLU A 242 -9.54 22.38 -26.70
N PHE A 243 -8.59 21.89 -25.91
CA PHE A 243 -7.18 22.25 -26.00
C PHE A 243 -6.41 21.56 -27.15
N ILE A 244 -6.76 20.31 -27.49
CA ILE A 244 -6.12 19.51 -28.56
C ILE A 244 -6.44 20.09 -29.94
#